data_AF-A0A226DYI4-F1
#
_entry.id   AF-A0A226DYI4-F1
#
_cell.length_a   1.000
_cell.length_b   1.000
_cell.length_c   1.000
_cell.angle_alpha   90.00
_cell.angle_beta   90.00
_cell.angle_gamma   90.00
#
_symmetry.space_group_name_H-M   'P 1'
#
loop_
_entity.id
_entity.type
_entity.pdbx_description
1 polymer ?
#
loop_
_entity_poly.entity_id
_entity_poly.type
_entity_poly.pdbx_seq_one_letter_code
_entity_poly.pdbx_strand_id
1 'polypeptide(L)'
;MKGVTPWPNWKIDCPFSVPVVDDVEEHDEKGRAAKFLADLSWFINPSRGHHVKTLWLSGRIHSDPDYDVYINVVTSLKDTLEELRIDLYMKIFNADGHEENYSTEGDLVFKNLNKFTMCISSYVPETFSAPWVKPWARAIKGVNAMFILSQVPLGSRFVKELQEAGTLSYKNLREIELKCKTEDGINFLAEVNQPLKKVTIKIPLEIGEVSKFENLLKKFALSLELLSFRVSTEGMAEKSRFALNFPYLPSLKSLDFHFGVFKKVHFCNGYDCFIKDVARFRLSFPPLSYSRHTGDDCLDYARHLPSIRSIVVTPSLYGAEEETMFWDTYSNLIDSLLPKLGQSCRTLRNFEIPSRVEFNAETSLLRGTQLPEIFPNVGNKWINDLREIKDD
;
A
#
# COMPACT_ATOMS: atom_id res chain seq x y z
N MET A 1 -19.42 36.07 -8.79
CA MET A 1 -20.66 35.39 -8.35
C MET A 1 -20.51 35.04 -6.87
N LYS A 2 -21.41 35.53 -6.00
CA LYS A 2 -21.45 35.15 -4.58
C LYS A 2 -22.69 34.25 -4.39
N GLY A 3 -22.52 33.07 -3.81
CA GLY A 3 -23.64 32.18 -3.46
C GLY A 3 -23.76 30.87 -4.26
N VAL A 4 -22.77 30.49 -5.07
CA VAL A 4 -22.73 29.14 -5.65
C VAL A 4 -22.15 28.19 -4.59
N THR A 5 -22.97 27.27 -4.11
CA THR A 5 -22.53 26.18 -3.23
C THR A 5 -21.40 25.42 -3.93
N PRO A 6 -20.22 25.26 -3.32
CA PRO A 6 -19.14 24.46 -3.90
C PRO A 6 -19.65 23.07 -4.25
N TRP A 7 -19.29 22.54 -5.42
CA TRP A 7 -19.47 21.13 -5.75
C TRP A 7 -18.12 20.46 -5.48
N PRO A 8 -17.86 19.99 -4.24
CA PRO A 8 -16.50 19.73 -3.80
C PRO A 8 -15.90 18.49 -4.45
N ASN A 9 -16.70 17.52 -4.87
CA ASN A 9 -16.23 16.19 -5.26
C ASN A 9 -16.70 15.82 -6.66
N TRP A 10 -15.74 15.55 -7.54
CA TRP A 10 -15.97 15.26 -8.94
C TRP A 10 -15.37 13.92 -9.30
N LYS A 11 -16.11 13.14 -10.09
CA LYS A 11 -15.61 11.95 -10.77
C LYS A 11 -15.87 12.13 -12.25
N ILE A 12 -14.81 12.12 -13.04
CA ILE A 12 -14.86 12.29 -14.49
C ILE A 12 -14.24 11.05 -15.10
N ASP A 13 -15.00 10.42 -15.99
CA ASP A 13 -14.50 9.37 -16.87
C ASP A 13 -14.34 9.99 -18.26
N CYS A 14 -13.09 10.22 -18.68
CA CYS A 14 -12.82 10.93 -19.94
C CYS A 14 -13.00 9.97 -21.12
N PRO A 15 -13.79 10.35 -22.15
CA PRO A 15 -13.90 9.58 -23.38
C PRO A 15 -12.60 9.65 -24.19
N PHE A 16 -12.46 8.78 -25.18
CA PHE A 16 -11.38 8.86 -26.16
C PHE A 16 -11.44 10.18 -26.95
N SER A 17 -10.30 10.83 -27.12
CA SER A 17 -10.17 12.00 -28.00
C SER A 17 -10.08 11.61 -29.48
N VAL A 18 -9.62 10.38 -29.76
CA VAL A 18 -9.50 9.78 -31.10
C VAL A 18 -10.19 8.41 -31.12
N PRO A 19 -11.05 8.10 -32.10
CA PRO A 19 -11.66 6.79 -32.26
C PRO A 19 -10.61 5.66 -32.34
N VAL A 20 -10.91 4.50 -31.76
CA VAL A 20 -10.10 3.29 -31.93
C VAL A 20 -10.48 2.69 -33.28
N VAL A 21 -9.52 2.67 -34.21
CA VAL A 21 -9.67 2.37 -35.66
C VAL A 21 -10.30 1.00 -35.98
N ASP A 22 -10.61 0.17 -34.99
CA ASP A 22 -11.08 -1.21 -35.16
C ASP A 22 -12.60 -1.41 -34.96
N ASP A 23 -13.37 -0.40 -34.54
CA ASP A 23 -14.83 -0.52 -34.37
C ASP A 23 -15.61 0.21 -35.49
N VAL A 24 -16.37 -0.56 -36.26
CA VAL A 24 -17.06 -0.21 -37.52
C VAL A 24 -18.27 0.75 -37.32
N GLU A 25 -18.41 1.41 -36.17
CA GLU A 25 -19.51 2.35 -35.85
C GLU A 25 -19.01 3.81 -35.68
N GLU A 26 -18.13 4.27 -36.58
CA GLU A 26 -17.16 5.34 -36.26
C GLU A 26 -17.56 6.81 -36.58
N HIS A 27 -18.81 7.12 -36.94
CA HIS A 27 -19.16 8.51 -37.34
C HIS A 27 -19.82 9.40 -36.26
N ASP A 28 -20.49 8.85 -35.24
CA ASP A 28 -21.15 9.66 -34.20
C ASP A 28 -20.30 9.83 -32.92
N GLU A 29 -19.38 8.90 -32.64
CA GLU A 29 -18.56 8.93 -31.42
C GLU A 29 -17.58 10.11 -31.39
N LYS A 30 -16.96 10.44 -32.53
CA LYS A 30 -16.04 11.57 -32.63
C LYS A 30 -16.73 12.92 -32.36
N GLY A 31 -17.96 13.08 -32.84
CA GLY A 31 -18.77 14.28 -32.60
C GLY A 31 -19.18 14.41 -31.13
N ARG A 32 -19.56 13.30 -30.49
CA ARG A 32 -19.89 13.24 -29.06
C ARG A 32 -18.68 13.50 -28.17
N ALA A 33 -17.52 12.91 -28.48
CA ALA A 33 -16.29 13.16 -27.73
C ALA A 33 -15.85 14.62 -27.83
N ALA A 34 -15.80 15.20 -29.04
CA ALA A 34 -15.47 16.60 -29.23
C ALA A 34 -16.43 17.54 -28.49
N LYS A 35 -17.75 17.25 -28.55
CA LYS A 35 -18.75 17.99 -27.79
C LYS A 35 -18.55 17.86 -26.28
N PHE A 36 -18.30 16.66 -25.78
CA PHE A 36 -18.02 16.42 -24.36
C PHE A 36 -16.81 17.21 -23.89
N LEU A 37 -15.71 17.20 -24.65
CA LEU A 37 -14.48 17.93 -24.31
C LEU A 37 -14.69 19.45 -24.34
N ALA A 38 -15.47 19.95 -25.30
CA ALA A 38 -15.84 21.37 -25.36
C ALA A 38 -16.71 21.78 -24.17
N ASP A 39 -17.74 20.99 -23.85
CA ASP A 39 -18.64 21.23 -22.72
C ASP A 39 -17.87 21.11 -21.39
N LEU A 40 -16.95 20.15 -21.26
CA LEU A 40 -16.08 19.99 -20.10
C LEU A 40 -15.13 21.17 -19.93
N SER A 41 -14.45 21.60 -21.00
CA SER A 41 -13.54 22.75 -20.97
C SER A 41 -14.27 24.05 -20.63
N TRP A 42 -15.46 24.24 -21.20
CA TRP A 42 -16.35 25.34 -20.86
C TRP A 42 -16.78 25.30 -19.40
N PHE A 43 -17.06 24.10 -18.89
CA PHE A 43 -17.48 23.91 -17.51
C PHE A 43 -16.35 24.18 -16.53
N ILE A 44 -15.18 23.55 -16.67
CA ILE A 44 -14.07 23.66 -15.69
C ILE A 44 -13.32 24.99 -15.74
N ASN A 45 -13.74 25.91 -16.61
CA ASN A 45 -13.06 27.19 -16.80
C ASN A 45 -12.98 27.98 -15.46
N PRO A 46 -11.77 28.39 -15.02
CA PRO A 46 -11.58 29.09 -13.74
C PRO A 46 -12.44 30.34 -13.56
N SER A 47 -12.79 31.04 -14.65
CA SER A 47 -13.62 32.26 -14.62
C SER A 47 -15.03 32.05 -14.08
N ARG A 48 -15.48 30.80 -13.97
CA ARG A 48 -16.84 30.45 -13.52
C ARG A 48 -16.95 30.24 -12.01
N GLY A 49 -15.84 30.33 -11.29
CA GLY A 49 -15.84 30.25 -9.83
C GLY A 49 -16.17 28.86 -9.29
N HIS A 50 -15.81 27.80 -10.03
CA HIS A 50 -15.93 26.44 -9.54
C HIS A 50 -14.91 26.20 -8.41
N HIS A 51 -15.34 25.53 -7.36
CA HIS A 51 -14.54 25.18 -6.18
C HIS A 51 -14.44 23.66 -6.05
N VAL A 52 -13.84 23.01 -7.06
CA VAL A 52 -13.61 21.57 -7.04
C VAL A 52 -12.43 21.28 -6.11
N LYS A 53 -12.69 20.55 -5.02
CA LYS A 53 -11.67 20.18 -4.02
C LYS A 53 -11.15 18.77 -4.25
N THR A 54 -12.01 17.84 -4.62
CA THR A 54 -11.68 16.45 -4.87
C THR A 54 -12.00 16.10 -6.31
N LEU A 55 -11.02 15.56 -7.01
CA LEU A 55 -11.17 15.09 -8.37
C LEU A 55 -10.69 13.65 -8.50
N TRP A 56 -11.56 12.79 -9.03
CA TRP A 56 -11.21 11.46 -9.50
C TRP A 56 -11.31 11.46 -11.03
N LEU A 57 -10.16 11.34 -11.69
CA LEU A 57 -10.07 11.14 -13.14
C LEU A 57 -9.85 9.67 -13.45
N SER A 58 -10.71 9.12 -14.30
CA SER A 58 -10.55 7.80 -14.88
C SER A 58 -10.70 7.82 -16.40
N GLY A 59 -10.28 6.72 -17.01
CA GLY A 59 -10.47 6.47 -18.44
C GLY A 59 -9.26 5.79 -19.07
N ARG A 60 -9.16 5.93 -20.39
CA ARG A 60 -8.12 5.30 -21.20
C ARG A 60 -7.32 6.36 -21.96
N ILE A 61 -6.02 6.18 -22.05
CA ILE A 61 -5.08 7.04 -22.80
C ILE A 61 -4.37 6.17 -23.82
N HIS A 62 -4.65 6.38 -25.11
CA HIS A 62 -3.99 5.65 -26.20
C HIS A 62 -3.04 6.54 -27.01
N SER A 63 -3.13 7.85 -26.84
CA SER A 63 -2.41 8.83 -27.63
C SER A 63 -2.10 10.10 -26.82
N ASP A 64 -1.14 10.91 -27.29
CA ASP A 64 -0.80 12.20 -26.67
C ASP A 64 -2.01 13.17 -26.59
N PRO A 65 -2.89 13.28 -27.63
CA PRO A 65 -4.13 14.04 -27.52
C PRO A 65 -5.07 13.57 -26.40
N ASP A 66 -5.12 12.26 -26.10
CA ASP A 66 -5.90 11.79 -24.96
C ASP A 66 -5.28 12.31 -23.67
N TYR A 67 -3.95 12.22 -23.52
CA TYR A 67 -3.23 12.70 -22.34
C TYR A 67 -3.40 14.20 -22.12
N ASP A 68 -3.37 15.00 -23.20
CA ASP A 68 -3.61 16.44 -23.16
C ASP A 68 -4.97 16.79 -22.54
N VAL A 69 -6.02 16.00 -22.82
CA VAL A 69 -7.32 16.20 -22.17
C VAL A 69 -7.19 16.10 -20.65
N TYR A 70 -6.52 15.08 -20.13
CA TYR A 70 -6.36 14.91 -18.68
C TYR A 70 -5.52 16.05 -18.08
N ILE A 71 -4.43 16.43 -18.75
CA ILE A 71 -3.57 17.53 -18.30
C ILE A 71 -4.33 18.86 -18.29
N ASN A 72 -5.14 19.14 -19.30
CA ASN A 72 -5.96 20.34 -19.36
C ASN A 72 -6.98 20.39 -18.22
N VAL A 73 -7.62 19.27 -17.90
CA VAL A 73 -8.58 19.18 -16.79
C VAL A 73 -7.89 19.48 -15.45
N VAL A 74 -6.78 18.81 -15.18
CA VAL A 74 -6.05 18.95 -13.92
C VAL A 74 -5.46 20.35 -13.79
N THR A 75 -4.90 20.90 -14.87
CA THR A 75 -4.32 22.24 -14.88
C THR A 75 -5.37 23.32 -14.63
N SER A 76 -6.58 23.16 -15.17
CA SER A 76 -7.68 24.11 -14.96
C SER A 76 -8.14 24.15 -13.50
N LEU A 77 -7.98 23.05 -12.75
CA LEU A 77 -8.44 22.91 -11.38
C LEU A 77 -7.32 22.99 -10.32
N LYS A 78 -6.05 23.12 -10.73
CA LYS A 78 -4.86 22.99 -9.86
C LYS A 78 -4.83 23.92 -8.63
N ASP A 79 -5.53 25.05 -8.72
CA ASP A 79 -5.59 26.05 -7.64
C ASP A 79 -6.61 25.71 -6.55
N THR A 80 -7.61 24.88 -6.84
CA THR A 80 -8.69 24.52 -5.89
C THR A 80 -8.59 23.10 -5.38
N LEU A 81 -7.85 22.22 -6.07
CA LEU A 81 -7.73 20.81 -5.71
C LEU A 81 -6.99 20.61 -4.37
N GLU A 82 -7.67 19.91 -3.48
CA GLU A 82 -7.17 19.37 -2.21
C GLU A 82 -6.93 17.86 -2.32
N GLU A 83 -7.71 17.13 -3.13
CA GLU A 83 -7.53 15.70 -3.38
C GLU A 83 -7.57 15.39 -4.88
N LEU A 84 -6.57 14.65 -5.36
CA LEU A 84 -6.49 14.18 -6.74
C LEU A 84 -6.28 12.66 -6.79
N ARG A 85 -7.20 11.97 -7.46
CA ARG A 85 -7.09 10.55 -7.80
C ARG A 85 -7.05 10.37 -9.30
N ILE A 86 -6.02 9.68 -9.77
CA ILE A 86 -5.81 9.30 -11.17
C ILE A 86 -5.93 7.77 -11.25
N ASP A 87 -6.85 7.28 -12.06
CA ASP A 87 -7.15 5.86 -12.23
C ASP A 87 -7.31 5.51 -13.71
N LEU A 88 -6.19 5.23 -14.39
CA LEU A 88 -6.11 5.22 -15.84
C LEU A 88 -5.64 3.88 -16.37
N TYR A 89 -6.15 3.50 -17.54
CA TYR A 89 -5.42 2.63 -18.45
C TYR A 89 -4.61 3.48 -19.42
N MET A 90 -3.30 3.29 -19.51
CA MET A 90 -2.43 4.11 -20.35
C MET A 90 -1.58 3.22 -21.25
N LYS A 91 -1.60 3.48 -22.56
CA LYS A 91 -0.77 2.78 -23.53
C LYS A 91 0.63 3.39 -23.52
N ILE A 92 1.57 2.82 -22.77
CA ILE A 92 2.92 3.40 -22.66
C ILE A 92 3.78 3.07 -23.87
N PHE A 93 3.50 1.97 -24.57
CA PHE A 93 4.24 1.54 -25.75
C PHE A 93 3.32 1.44 -26.97
N ASN A 94 3.82 1.91 -28.10
CA ASN A 94 3.16 1.73 -29.39
C ASN A 94 3.36 0.30 -29.93
N ALA A 95 2.70 -0.01 -31.05
CA ALA A 95 2.75 -1.34 -31.66
C ALA A 95 4.19 -1.72 -32.10
N ASP A 96 5.02 -0.73 -32.40
CA ASP A 96 6.41 -0.88 -32.80
C ASP A 96 7.36 -1.06 -31.58
N GLY A 97 6.82 -1.06 -30.36
CA GLY A 97 7.59 -1.21 -29.12
C GLY A 97 8.34 0.06 -28.69
N HIS A 98 8.06 1.20 -29.31
CA HIS A 98 8.57 2.50 -28.87
C HIS A 98 7.67 3.11 -27.80
N GLU A 99 8.30 3.77 -26.83
CA GLU A 99 7.58 4.46 -25.77
C GLU A 99 6.84 5.69 -26.33
N GLU A 100 5.55 5.82 -26.01
CA GLU A 100 4.72 6.96 -26.37
C GLU A 100 5.25 8.22 -25.65
N ASN A 101 5.46 9.30 -26.40
CA ASN A 101 6.00 10.54 -25.88
C ASN A 101 4.88 11.45 -25.39
N TYR A 102 4.37 11.14 -24.20
CA TYR A 102 3.38 11.98 -23.53
C TYR A 102 4.02 13.28 -23.05
N SER A 103 3.52 14.41 -23.54
CA SER A 103 4.07 15.72 -23.19
C SER A 103 3.13 16.49 -22.26
N THR A 104 3.69 17.32 -21.39
CA THR A 104 2.91 18.28 -20.60
C THR A 104 3.30 19.68 -21.02
N GLU A 105 2.35 20.47 -21.51
CA GLU A 105 2.58 21.89 -21.76
C GLU A 105 2.71 22.65 -20.42
N GLY A 106 3.94 22.83 -19.95
CA GLY A 106 4.28 23.61 -18.77
C GLY A 106 4.31 22.84 -17.45
N ASP A 107 4.51 23.59 -16.36
CA ASP A 107 4.67 23.02 -15.02
C ASP A 107 3.32 22.77 -14.34
N LEU A 108 3.09 21.52 -13.92
CA LEU A 108 2.01 21.15 -13.01
C LEU A 108 2.38 21.61 -11.59
N VAL A 109 1.60 22.54 -11.02
CA VAL A 109 1.80 23.05 -9.66
C VAL A 109 0.46 23.14 -8.96
N PHE A 110 0.30 22.37 -7.89
CA PHE A 110 -0.89 22.41 -7.04
C PHE A 110 -0.66 23.27 -5.81
N LYS A 111 -1.56 24.22 -5.54
CA LYS A 111 -1.43 25.11 -4.37
C LYS A 111 -1.90 24.46 -3.08
N ASN A 112 -2.95 23.65 -3.15
CA ASN A 112 -3.69 23.16 -1.98
C ASN A 112 -3.72 21.63 -1.88
N LEU A 113 -3.00 20.91 -2.75
CA LEU A 113 -3.09 19.45 -2.83
C LEU A 113 -2.60 18.82 -1.54
N ASN A 114 -3.52 18.13 -0.88
CA ASN A 114 -3.36 17.46 0.39
C ASN A 114 -3.22 15.94 0.23
N LYS A 115 -3.91 15.37 -0.76
CA LYS A 115 -3.91 13.92 -1.01
C LYS A 115 -3.76 13.62 -2.49
N PHE A 116 -2.86 12.69 -2.80
CA PHE A 116 -2.60 12.25 -4.15
C PHE A 116 -2.70 10.72 -4.26
N THR A 117 -3.43 10.24 -5.26
CA THR A 117 -3.51 8.82 -5.59
C THR A 117 -3.29 8.62 -7.08
N MET A 118 -2.38 7.73 -7.44
CA MET A 118 -2.14 7.33 -8.82
C MET A 118 -2.24 5.80 -8.96
N CYS A 119 -3.12 5.37 -9.85
CA CYS A 119 -3.29 3.99 -10.28
C CYS A 119 -3.26 4.00 -11.82
N ILE A 120 -2.16 3.56 -12.40
CA ILE A 120 -2.02 3.43 -13.85
C ILE A 120 -1.82 1.95 -14.18
N SER A 121 -2.72 1.45 -15.01
CA SER A 121 -2.67 0.13 -15.61
C SER A 121 -2.10 0.25 -17.03
N SER A 122 -1.09 -0.54 -17.34
CA SER A 122 -0.43 -0.53 -18.65
C SER A 122 0.27 -1.87 -18.90
N TYR A 123 0.77 -2.11 -20.09
CA TYR A 123 1.78 -3.13 -20.32
C TYR A 123 3.14 -2.43 -20.35
N VAL A 124 3.91 -2.56 -19.27
CA VAL A 124 5.25 -1.98 -19.18
C VAL A 124 6.32 -3.07 -19.03
N PRO A 125 7.44 -2.97 -19.77
CA PRO A 125 8.63 -3.77 -19.50
C PRO A 125 9.25 -3.34 -18.17
N GLU A 126 10.23 -4.09 -17.69
CA GLU A 126 10.91 -3.78 -16.43
C GLU A 126 11.69 -2.47 -16.46
N THR A 127 12.15 -2.06 -17.64
CA THR A 127 12.98 -0.88 -17.87
C THR A 127 12.37 -0.01 -18.97
N PHE A 128 12.10 1.25 -18.64
CA PHE A 128 11.56 2.27 -19.55
C PHE A 128 11.78 3.68 -18.98
N SER A 129 11.55 4.73 -19.78
CA SER A 129 11.97 6.10 -19.45
C SER A 129 10.85 6.95 -18.82
N ALA A 130 9.60 6.78 -19.23
CA ALA A 130 8.41 7.47 -18.73
C ALA A 130 8.63 8.96 -18.45
N PRO A 131 9.08 9.77 -19.44
CA PRO A 131 9.44 11.17 -19.20
C PRO A 131 8.27 11.99 -18.63
N TRP A 132 7.04 11.62 -18.97
CA TRP A 132 5.80 12.22 -18.48
C TRP A 132 5.57 12.05 -16.97
N VAL A 133 6.23 11.09 -16.31
CA VAL A 133 6.12 10.87 -14.85
C VAL A 133 6.76 12.01 -14.07
N LYS A 134 7.82 12.61 -14.62
CA LYS A 134 8.62 13.64 -13.95
C LYS A 134 7.83 14.92 -13.63
N PRO A 135 7.04 15.51 -14.55
CA PRO A 135 6.11 16.59 -14.23
C PRO A 135 5.19 16.27 -13.05
N TRP A 136 4.61 15.06 -13.02
CA TRP A 136 3.73 14.63 -11.93
C TRP A 136 4.45 14.54 -10.59
N ALA A 137 5.61 13.90 -10.55
CA ALA A 137 6.42 13.78 -9.34
C ALA A 137 6.80 15.16 -8.77
N ARG A 138 7.14 16.11 -9.65
CA ARG A 138 7.47 17.50 -9.26
C ARG A 138 6.26 18.31 -8.80
N ALA A 139 5.05 17.94 -9.23
CA ALA A 139 3.82 18.65 -8.90
C ALA A 139 3.31 18.31 -7.50
N ILE A 140 3.50 17.07 -7.04
CA ILE A 140 2.89 16.56 -5.81
C ILE A 140 3.70 16.91 -4.55
N LYS A 141 3.96 18.20 -4.38
CA LYS A 141 4.67 18.75 -3.22
C LYS A 141 3.69 19.04 -2.08
N GLY A 142 4.15 18.94 -0.84
CA GLY A 142 3.36 19.37 0.33
C GLY A 142 2.15 18.51 0.69
N VAL A 143 1.93 17.37 0.04
CA VAL A 143 0.83 16.44 0.35
C VAL A 143 0.99 15.81 1.73
N ASN A 144 -0.13 15.56 2.41
CA ASN A 144 -0.22 14.78 3.65
C ASN A 144 -0.30 13.27 3.38
N ALA A 145 -0.91 12.87 2.26
CA ALA A 145 -1.12 11.46 1.92
C ALA A 145 -0.82 11.16 0.45
N MET A 146 -0.10 10.07 0.20
CA MET A 146 0.32 9.66 -1.15
C MET A 146 0.11 8.16 -1.38
N PHE A 147 -0.57 7.80 -2.46
CA PHE A 147 -0.87 6.40 -2.80
C PHE A 147 -0.45 6.12 -4.24
N ILE A 148 0.62 5.33 -4.42
CA ILE A 148 1.14 4.93 -5.72
C ILE A 148 0.81 3.45 -5.93
N LEU A 149 -0.25 3.19 -6.69
CA LEU A 149 -0.91 1.88 -6.82
C LEU A 149 -0.77 1.26 -8.22
N SER A 150 0.00 1.89 -9.09
CA SER A 150 0.32 1.42 -10.45
C SER A 150 1.08 0.08 -10.44
N GLN A 151 1.28 -0.50 -11.61
CA GLN A 151 2.16 -1.68 -11.74
C GLN A 151 3.58 -1.40 -11.22
N VAL A 152 4.25 -2.46 -10.74
CA VAL A 152 5.54 -2.37 -10.03
C VAL A 152 6.61 -1.57 -10.79
N PRO A 153 6.88 -1.81 -12.09
CA PRO A 153 7.90 -1.04 -12.81
C PRO A 153 7.57 0.45 -12.88
N LEU A 154 6.30 0.79 -13.11
CA LEU A 154 5.84 2.18 -13.17
C LEU A 154 5.83 2.85 -11.79
N GLY A 155 5.40 2.14 -10.74
CA GLY A 155 5.49 2.63 -9.37
C GLY A 155 6.93 2.90 -8.96
N SER A 156 7.87 2.01 -9.32
CA SER A 156 9.31 2.22 -9.14
C SER A 156 9.82 3.47 -9.87
N ARG A 157 9.44 3.64 -11.14
CA ARG A 157 9.81 4.82 -11.91
C ARG A 157 9.30 6.09 -11.25
N PHE A 158 8.05 6.09 -10.80
CA PHE A 158 7.44 7.22 -10.09
C PHE A 158 8.19 7.56 -8.80
N VAL A 159 8.50 6.55 -7.98
CA VAL A 159 9.24 6.74 -6.72
C VAL A 159 10.64 7.31 -6.95
N LYS A 160 11.35 6.87 -8.01
CA LYS A 160 12.65 7.44 -8.38
C LYS A 160 12.54 8.92 -8.76
N GLU A 161 11.54 9.28 -9.56
CA GLU A 161 11.31 10.69 -9.92
C GLU A 161 10.90 11.54 -8.69
N LEU A 162 10.19 10.96 -7.71
CA LEU A 162 9.90 11.63 -6.43
C LEU A 162 11.17 11.89 -5.62
N GLN A 163 12.10 10.94 -5.62
CA GLN A 163 13.39 11.06 -4.96
C GLN A 163 14.26 12.12 -5.64
N GLU A 164 14.34 12.10 -6.97
CA GLU A 164 15.03 13.11 -7.78
C GLU A 164 14.45 14.53 -7.62
N ALA A 165 13.14 14.64 -7.46
CA ALA A 165 12.49 15.92 -7.17
C ALA A 165 12.86 16.50 -5.79
N GLY A 166 13.50 15.70 -4.93
CA GLY A 166 13.98 16.09 -3.61
C GLY A 166 12.96 15.81 -2.51
N THR A 167 13.30 14.88 -1.61
CA THR A 167 12.44 14.42 -0.52
C THR A 167 12.08 15.50 0.51
N LEU A 168 12.84 16.59 0.56
CA LEU A 168 12.53 17.79 1.36
C LEU A 168 11.22 18.48 0.93
N SER A 169 10.69 18.16 -0.24
CA SER A 169 9.41 18.69 -0.73
C SER A 169 8.18 18.06 -0.04
N TYR A 170 8.34 16.93 0.65
CA TYR A 170 7.25 16.18 1.28
C TYR A 170 7.15 16.45 2.80
N LYS A 171 7.22 17.73 3.20
CA LYS A 171 7.26 18.15 4.61
C LYS A 171 6.01 17.78 5.42
N ASN A 172 4.90 17.62 4.73
CA ASN A 172 3.62 17.33 5.36
C ASN A 172 3.26 15.85 5.28
N LEU A 173 4.01 15.03 4.54
CA LEU A 173 3.66 13.63 4.31
C LEU A 173 3.59 12.87 5.64
N ARG A 174 2.44 12.21 5.87
CA ARG A 174 2.15 11.37 7.04
C ARG A 174 1.66 9.98 6.64
N GLU A 175 1.05 9.84 5.48
CA GLU A 175 0.48 8.57 5.03
C GLU A 175 1.02 8.21 3.64
N ILE A 176 1.49 6.98 3.49
CA ILE A 176 2.01 6.52 2.21
C ILE A 176 1.67 5.05 1.94
N GLU A 177 1.27 4.78 0.70
CA GLU A 177 1.08 3.44 0.16
C GLU A 177 1.84 3.30 -1.16
N LEU A 178 2.71 2.30 -1.22
CA LEU A 178 3.60 2.08 -2.36
C LEU A 178 3.42 0.68 -2.95
N LYS A 179 3.20 0.65 -4.27
CA LYS A 179 3.29 -0.52 -5.13
C LYS A 179 4.42 -0.31 -6.15
N CYS A 180 5.65 -0.52 -5.69
CA CYS A 180 6.90 -0.38 -6.44
C CYS A 180 7.88 -1.49 -6.04
N LYS A 181 9.01 -1.64 -6.72
CA LYS A 181 10.09 -2.51 -6.22
C LYS A 181 10.43 -2.08 -4.80
N THR A 182 10.56 -3.05 -3.93
CA THR A 182 10.63 -2.81 -2.49
C THR A 182 11.88 -2.00 -2.12
N GLU A 183 13.03 -2.28 -2.73
CA GLU A 183 14.24 -1.49 -2.60
C GLU A 183 14.04 -0.01 -2.97
N ASP A 184 13.38 0.29 -4.10
CA ASP A 184 13.12 1.68 -4.51
C ASP A 184 12.25 2.41 -3.48
N GLY A 185 11.20 1.74 -3.01
CA GLY A 185 10.31 2.28 -1.97
C GLY A 185 11.03 2.52 -0.65
N ILE A 186 11.85 1.56 -0.21
CA ILE A 186 12.64 1.66 1.03
C ILE A 186 13.64 2.80 0.94
N ASN A 187 14.37 2.93 -0.18
CA ASN A 187 15.36 3.98 -0.38
C ASN A 187 14.69 5.37 -0.33
N PHE A 188 13.54 5.54 -0.99
CA PHE A 188 12.76 6.78 -0.90
C PHE A 188 12.33 7.10 0.53
N LEU A 189 11.75 6.12 1.23
CA LEU A 189 11.31 6.29 2.63
C LEU A 189 12.49 6.60 3.57
N ALA A 190 13.67 6.07 3.28
CA ALA A 190 14.89 6.33 4.06
C ALA A 190 15.33 7.80 3.97
N GLU A 191 14.96 8.51 2.90
CA GLU A 191 15.24 9.93 2.72
C GLU A 191 14.13 10.87 3.20
N VAL A 192 12.89 10.37 3.37
CA VAL A 192 11.78 11.18 3.90
C VAL A 192 12.01 11.54 5.37
N ASN A 193 12.32 12.81 5.66
CA ASN A 193 12.69 13.23 7.02
C ASN A 193 11.52 13.37 7.99
N GLN A 194 10.29 13.36 7.48
CA GLN A 194 9.10 13.63 8.28
C GLN A 194 8.58 12.37 8.98
N PRO A 195 7.98 12.51 10.18
CA PRO A 195 7.45 11.38 10.91
C PRO A 195 6.21 10.81 10.21
N LEU A 196 6.36 9.63 9.58
CA LEU A 196 5.25 8.92 8.96
C LEU A 196 4.37 8.25 10.01
N LYS A 197 3.06 8.32 9.79
CA LYS A 197 2.02 7.71 10.62
C LYS A 197 1.47 6.43 10.01
N LYS A 198 1.32 6.36 8.69
CA LYS A 198 0.81 5.17 8.01
C LYS A 198 1.74 4.81 6.87
N VAL A 199 2.21 3.57 6.88
CA VAL A 199 3.09 3.02 5.83
C VAL A 199 2.52 1.69 5.36
N THR A 200 2.26 1.62 4.06
CA THR A 200 1.83 0.40 3.38
C THR A 200 2.79 0.07 2.24
N ILE A 201 3.43 -1.09 2.28
CA ILE A 201 4.28 -1.61 1.18
C ILE A 201 3.58 -2.84 0.60
N LYS A 202 3.11 -2.73 -0.65
CA LYS A 202 2.31 -3.78 -1.30
C LYS A 202 3.15 -4.87 -1.94
N ILE A 203 4.43 -4.61 -2.20
CA ILE A 203 5.34 -5.58 -2.79
C ILE A 203 6.08 -6.31 -1.67
N PRO A 204 6.22 -7.64 -1.76
CA PRO A 204 6.95 -8.42 -0.76
C PRO A 204 8.37 -7.92 -0.54
N LEU A 205 8.77 -7.87 0.72
CA LEU A 205 10.14 -7.70 1.15
C LEU A 205 10.92 -8.97 0.81
N GLU A 206 12.02 -8.82 0.09
CA GLU A 206 13.00 -9.89 -0.09
C GLU A 206 14.01 -9.90 1.06
N ILE A 207 14.70 -11.03 1.28
CA ILE A 207 15.67 -11.19 2.38
C ILE A 207 16.74 -10.09 2.37
N GLY A 208 17.20 -9.70 1.18
CA GLY A 208 18.23 -8.65 1.02
C GLY A 208 17.80 -7.26 1.51
N GLU A 209 16.49 -7.02 1.64
CA GLU A 209 15.92 -5.71 1.96
C GLU A 209 15.56 -5.55 3.44
N VAL A 210 15.56 -6.65 4.19
CA VAL A 210 15.11 -6.73 5.59
C VAL A 210 15.84 -5.75 6.47
N SER A 211 17.18 -5.73 6.41
CA SER A 211 17.99 -4.83 7.24
C SER A 211 17.68 -3.35 6.99
N LYS A 212 17.43 -2.97 5.73
CA LYS A 212 17.03 -1.62 5.36
C LYS A 212 15.63 -1.30 5.88
N PHE A 213 14.70 -2.25 5.78
CA PHE A 213 13.35 -2.12 6.31
C PHE A 213 13.33 -1.97 7.84
N GLU A 214 14.11 -2.74 8.58
CA GLU A 214 14.25 -2.59 10.04
C GLU A 214 14.76 -1.20 10.43
N ASN A 215 15.68 -0.63 9.65
CA ASN A 215 16.14 0.74 9.87
C ASN A 215 15.03 1.77 9.61
N LEU A 216 14.15 1.54 8.64
CA LEU A 216 12.94 2.37 8.46
C LEU A 216 12.00 2.27 9.65
N LEU A 217 11.76 1.06 10.18
CA LEU A 217 10.94 0.88 11.37
C LEU A 217 11.50 1.67 12.55
N LYS A 218 12.83 1.62 12.77
CA LYS A 218 13.51 2.41 13.82
C LYS A 218 13.34 3.91 13.60
N LYS A 219 13.48 4.37 12.36
CA LYS A 219 13.35 5.78 11.98
C LYS A 219 11.96 6.34 12.31
N PHE A 220 10.90 5.59 12.01
CA PHE A 220 9.51 6.04 12.21
C PHE A 220 8.87 5.52 13.49
N ALA A 221 9.66 4.90 14.37
CA ALA A 221 9.16 4.11 15.49
C ALA A 221 8.18 4.87 16.40
N LEU A 222 8.48 6.13 16.69
CA LEU A 222 7.69 6.96 17.59
C LEU A 222 6.38 7.47 16.98
N SER A 223 6.30 7.57 15.65
CA SER A 223 5.17 8.18 14.95
C SER A 223 4.24 7.20 14.26
N LEU A 224 4.71 5.99 13.98
CA LEU A 224 3.98 5.00 13.20
C LEU A 224 2.72 4.53 13.95
N GLU A 225 1.56 4.75 13.35
CA GLU A 225 0.24 4.35 13.85
C GLU A 225 -0.32 3.15 13.08
N LEU A 226 0.04 2.98 11.80
CA LEU A 226 -0.32 1.86 10.96
C LEU A 226 0.88 1.37 10.14
N LEU A 227 1.11 0.07 10.16
CA LEU A 227 2.10 -0.60 9.34
C LEU A 227 1.43 -1.77 8.60
N SER A 228 1.48 -1.75 7.27
CA SER A 228 1.05 -2.85 6.40
C SER A 228 2.20 -3.24 5.45
N PHE A 229 2.60 -4.51 5.45
CA PHE A 229 3.69 -4.98 4.59
C PHE A 229 3.57 -6.45 4.23
N ARG A 230 4.41 -6.90 3.30
CA ARG A 230 4.47 -8.29 2.85
C ARG A 230 5.90 -8.80 2.97
N VAL A 231 6.10 -10.08 3.28
CA VAL A 231 7.44 -10.70 3.41
C VAL A 231 7.52 -11.93 2.52
N SER A 232 8.39 -11.91 1.51
CA SER A 232 8.65 -13.10 0.71
C SER A 232 9.41 -14.13 1.52
N THR A 233 8.93 -15.36 1.52
CA THR A 233 9.65 -16.52 2.07
C THR A 233 10.43 -17.29 1.00
N GLU A 234 10.40 -16.81 -0.25
CA GLU A 234 11.15 -17.43 -1.35
C GLU A 234 12.65 -17.41 -1.05
N GLY A 235 13.31 -18.56 -1.24
CA GLY A 235 14.74 -18.71 -0.97
C GLY A 235 15.10 -18.81 0.52
N MET A 236 14.13 -18.76 1.44
CA MET A 236 14.34 -19.08 2.85
C MET A 236 14.32 -20.61 3.04
N ALA A 237 15.40 -21.29 2.68
CA ALA A 237 15.47 -22.76 2.81
C ALA A 237 15.35 -23.25 4.27
N GLU A 238 14.91 -24.51 4.42
CA GLU A 238 14.37 -25.21 5.61
C GLU A 238 15.17 -25.14 6.94
N LYS A 239 16.39 -24.61 6.94
CA LYS A 239 17.25 -24.52 8.14
C LYS A 239 17.46 -23.10 8.66
N SER A 240 16.98 -22.09 7.94
CA SER A 240 17.16 -20.68 8.30
C SER A 240 15.99 -20.21 9.17
N ARG A 241 16.23 -19.98 10.46
CA ARG A 241 15.31 -19.17 11.26
C ARG A 241 15.45 -17.72 10.80
N PHE A 242 14.37 -17.15 10.30
CA PHE A 242 14.34 -15.77 9.83
C PHE A 242 13.59 -14.92 10.86
N ALA A 243 14.21 -13.83 11.31
CA ALA A 243 13.65 -12.95 12.32
C ALA A 243 13.64 -11.51 11.82
N LEU A 244 12.45 -10.89 11.83
CA LEU A 244 12.32 -9.45 11.56
C LEU A 244 12.32 -8.68 12.88
N ASN A 245 13.32 -7.83 13.08
CA ASN A 245 13.52 -7.10 14.32
C ASN A 245 12.68 -5.81 14.36
N PHE A 246 11.66 -5.82 15.20
CA PHE A 246 10.83 -4.67 15.49
C PHE A 246 11.49 -3.80 16.57
N PRO A 247 11.50 -2.46 16.42
CA PRO A 247 11.80 -1.55 17.52
C PRO A 247 10.58 -1.42 18.46
N TYR A 248 10.71 -0.60 19.50
CA TYR A 248 9.56 -0.14 20.28
C TYR A 248 8.67 0.76 19.41
N LEU A 249 7.40 0.40 19.23
CA LEU A 249 6.45 1.15 18.42
C LEU A 249 5.29 1.68 19.29
N PRO A 250 5.52 2.71 20.12
CA PRO A 250 4.56 3.16 21.12
C PRO A 250 3.24 3.67 20.55
N SER A 251 3.26 4.18 19.32
CA SER A 251 2.09 4.76 18.66
C SER A 251 1.33 3.77 17.76
N LEU A 252 1.87 2.56 17.55
CA LEU A 252 1.30 1.62 16.59
C LEU A 252 -0.06 1.11 17.07
N LYS A 253 -1.09 1.35 16.26
CA LYS A 253 -2.47 0.93 16.50
C LYS A 253 -2.86 -0.25 15.63
N SER A 254 -2.29 -0.36 14.44
CA SER A 254 -2.59 -1.42 13.48
C SER A 254 -1.32 -2.00 12.88
N LEU A 255 -1.17 -3.31 12.99
CA LEU A 255 -0.15 -4.10 12.33
C LEU A 255 -0.84 -5.07 11.38
N ASP A 256 -0.54 -4.97 10.10
CA ASP A 256 -1.02 -5.86 9.06
C ASP A 256 0.21 -6.43 8.35
N PHE A 257 0.34 -7.75 8.33
CA PHE A 257 1.44 -8.35 7.59
C PHE A 257 1.04 -9.64 6.90
N HIS A 258 1.49 -9.75 5.66
CA HIS A 258 1.32 -10.91 4.81
C HIS A 258 2.68 -11.57 4.59
N PHE A 259 2.69 -12.88 4.37
CA PHE A 259 3.91 -13.61 4.10
C PHE A 259 3.64 -14.87 3.28
N GLY A 260 4.68 -15.35 2.62
CA GLY A 260 4.68 -16.58 1.83
C GLY A 260 5.54 -16.44 0.57
N VAL A 261 5.45 -17.42 -0.33
CA VAL A 261 6.13 -17.38 -1.63
C VAL A 261 5.22 -16.71 -2.63
N PHE A 262 5.62 -15.52 -3.11
CA PHE A 262 4.81 -14.70 -4.00
C PHE A 262 5.17 -14.96 -5.47
N LYS A 263 4.31 -15.66 -6.20
CA LYS A 263 4.43 -15.78 -7.66
C LYS A 263 3.67 -14.65 -8.34
N LYS A 264 4.31 -14.05 -9.34
CA LYS A 264 3.70 -13.02 -10.17
C LYS A 264 2.60 -13.65 -11.03
N VAL A 265 1.36 -13.18 -10.87
CA VAL A 265 0.26 -13.61 -11.75
C VAL A 265 0.30 -12.76 -13.00
N HIS A 266 0.40 -13.39 -14.17
CA HIS A 266 0.58 -12.66 -15.43
C HIS A 266 -0.64 -11.82 -15.84
N PHE A 267 -1.84 -12.09 -15.31
CA PHE A 267 -3.11 -11.49 -15.77
C PHE A 267 -3.77 -10.54 -14.76
N CYS A 268 -3.44 -10.67 -13.48
CA CYS A 268 -3.92 -9.78 -12.44
C CYS A 268 -2.69 -9.10 -11.87
N ASN A 269 -2.70 -7.78 -11.70
CA ASN A 269 -1.61 -7.02 -11.08
C ASN A 269 -1.40 -7.36 -9.58
N GLY A 270 -1.63 -8.60 -9.17
CA GLY A 270 -1.44 -9.19 -7.86
C GLY A 270 -0.40 -10.31 -7.89
N TYR A 271 -0.12 -10.82 -6.71
CA TYR A 271 0.74 -11.98 -6.51
C TYR A 271 -0.12 -13.09 -5.96
N ASP A 272 -0.01 -14.28 -6.53
CA ASP A 272 -0.46 -15.48 -5.86
C ASP A 272 0.59 -15.80 -4.80
N CYS A 273 0.15 -16.02 -3.59
CA CYS A 273 1.03 -16.37 -2.49
C CYS A 273 0.76 -17.82 -2.11
N PHE A 274 1.84 -18.60 -2.01
CA PHE A 274 1.82 -20.02 -1.69
C PHE A 274 2.64 -20.24 -0.43
N ILE A 275 2.22 -21.19 0.39
CA ILE A 275 3.09 -21.69 1.44
C ILE A 275 4.01 -22.72 0.80
N LYS A 276 5.27 -22.32 0.63
CA LYS A 276 6.34 -23.20 0.21
C LYS A 276 7.61 -22.78 0.94
N ASP A 277 8.47 -23.76 1.17
CA ASP A 277 9.73 -23.64 1.91
C ASP A 277 9.52 -23.48 3.43
N VAL A 278 10.08 -24.42 4.21
CA VAL A 278 9.88 -24.58 5.67
C VAL A 278 10.69 -23.53 6.47
N ALA A 279 10.61 -22.27 6.06
CA ALA A 279 11.25 -21.17 6.75
C ALA A 279 10.48 -20.81 8.02
N ARG A 280 11.15 -20.91 9.17
CA ARG A 280 10.59 -20.43 10.43
C ARG A 280 10.76 -18.91 10.51
N PHE A 281 9.80 -18.18 9.93
CA PHE A 281 9.69 -16.73 10.11
C PHE A 281 9.18 -16.43 11.52
N ARG A 282 9.75 -15.42 12.17
CA ARG A 282 9.26 -14.86 13.43
C ARG A 282 9.45 -13.34 13.48
N LEU A 283 8.65 -12.68 14.31
CA LEU A 283 8.95 -11.32 14.73
C LEU A 283 9.88 -11.37 15.95
N SER A 284 10.75 -10.38 16.11
CA SER A 284 11.64 -10.28 17.26
C SER A 284 11.59 -8.86 17.82
N PHE A 285 11.55 -8.76 19.14
CA PHE A 285 11.41 -7.50 19.87
C PHE A 285 12.61 -7.29 20.79
N PRO A 286 13.03 -6.04 21.08
CA PRO A 286 14.26 -5.80 21.81
C PRO A 286 14.14 -6.27 23.26
N PRO A 287 15.15 -6.95 23.82
CA PRO A 287 15.03 -7.61 25.11
C PRO A 287 14.81 -6.62 26.26
N LEU A 288 14.18 -7.12 27.33
CA LEU A 288 14.14 -6.41 28.61
C LEU A 288 15.57 -6.35 29.15
N SER A 289 16.21 -5.19 29.04
CA SER A 289 17.52 -4.91 29.64
C SER A 289 17.55 -5.44 31.08
N TYR A 290 18.54 -6.29 31.39
CA TYR A 290 18.99 -6.84 32.69
C TYR A 290 18.97 -8.37 32.86
N SER A 291 18.26 -9.17 32.05
CA SER A 291 18.43 -10.65 32.12
C SER A 291 19.34 -11.14 31.00
N ARG A 292 20.64 -11.26 31.28
CA ARG A 292 21.60 -11.97 30.39
C ARG A 292 21.38 -13.50 30.38
N HIS A 293 20.38 -14.02 31.09
CA HIS A 293 20.25 -15.46 31.38
C HIS A 293 18.89 -16.08 31.04
N THR A 294 18.00 -15.36 30.38
CA THR A 294 16.79 -15.95 29.81
C THR A 294 16.68 -15.51 28.37
N GLY A 295 16.83 -16.45 27.43
CA GLY A 295 16.71 -16.27 25.98
C GLY A 295 15.28 -15.93 25.54
N ASP A 296 14.72 -14.90 26.16
CA ASP A 296 13.31 -14.60 26.19
C ASP A 296 13.06 -13.42 25.25
N ASP A 297 13.13 -13.70 23.93
CA ASP A 297 12.71 -12.83 22.81
C ASP A 297 11.18 -12.57 22.83
N CYS A 298 10.60 -12.45 24.02
CA CYS A 298 9.17 -12.42 24.22
C CYS A 298 8.63 -11.00 24.14
N LEU A 299 7.49 -10.88 23.45
CA LEU A 299 6.75 -9.64 23.32
C LEU A 299 6.21 -9.18 24.68
N ASP A 300 6.62 -8.00 25.11
CA ASP A 300 5.93 -7.21 26.13
C ASP A 300 5.03 -6.17 25.47
N TYR A 301 3.70 -6.33 25.52
CA TYR A 301 2.78 -5.38 24.88
C TYR A 301 2.82 -3.99 25.51
N ALA A 302 2.97 -3.88 26.84
CA ALA A 302 2.98 -2.59 27.52
C ALA A 302 4.21 -1.75 27.15
N ARG A 303 5.32 -2.41 26.77
CA ARG A 303 6.56 -1.75 26.36
C ARG A 303 6.70 -1.62 24.86
N HIS A 304 6.48 -2.71 24.11
CA HIS A 304 6.76 -2.75 22.67
C HIS A 304 5.64 -2.17 21.84
N LEU A 305 4.39 -2.47 22.20
CA LEU A 305 3.19 -2.16 21.41
C LEU A 305 2.04 -1.62 22.29
N PRO A 306 2.26 -0.60 23.14
CA PRO A 306 1.27 -0.17 24.15
C PRO A 306 -0.04 0.35 23.57
N SER A 307 -0.05 0.78 22.30
CA SER A 307 -1.23 1.35 21.64
C SER A 307 -1.92 0.38 20.68
N ILE A 308 -1.45 -0.87 20.56
CA ILE A 308 -1.94 -1.78 19.53
C ILE A 308 -3.41 -2.12 19.74
N ARG A 309 -4.18 -2.06 18.65
CA ARG A 309 -5.61 -2.36 18.61
C ARG A 309 -5.95 -3.45 17.62
N SER A 310 -5.17 -3.59 16.56
CA SER A 310 -5.40 -4.57 15.50
C SER A 310 -4.09 -5.23 15.09
N ILE A 311 -4.09 -6.55 15.06
CA ILE A 311 -3.05 -7.35 14.41
C ILE A 311 -3.76 -8.25 13.41
N VAL A 312 -3.37 -8.13 12.14
CA VAL A 312 -3.89 -8.95 11.03
C VAL A 312 -2.73 -9.72 10.45
N VAL A 313 -2.87 -11.04 10.43
CA VAL A 313 -1.91 -11.99 9.89
C VAL A 313 -2.58 -12.75 8.77
N THR A 314 -2.18 -12.46 7.53
CA THR A 314 -2.84 -13.05 6.35
C THR A 314 -1.82 -13.68 5.41
N PRO A 315 -1.48 -14.96 5.58
CA PRO A 315 -0.99 -15.78 4.48
C PRO A 315 -2.08 -15.88 3.40
N SER A 316 -1.67 -16.06 2.15
CA SER A 316 -2.57 -16.61 1.13
C SER A 316 -2.41 -18.12 1.12
N LEU A 317 -3.53 -18.84 1.22
CA LEU A 317 -3.61 -20.29 1.24
C LEU A 317 -4.38 -20.74 -0.02
N TYR A 318 -3.77 -21.57 -0.85
CA TYR A 318 -4.34 -22.12 -2.08
C TYR A 318 -4.31 -23.66 -2.04
N GLY A 319 -5.06 -24.24 -1.09
CA GLY A 319 -5.35 -25.67 -1.06
C GLY A 319 -5.35 -26.28 0.34
N ALA A 320 -6.02 -27.42 0.47
CA ALA A 320 -6.15 -28.14 1.74
C ALA A 320 -4.79 -28.59 2.33
N GLU A 321 -3.81 -28.91 1.47
CA GLU A 321 -2.46 -29.28 1.91
C GLU A 321 -1.72 -28.10 2.56
N GLU A 322 -1.82 -26.90 1.98
CA GLU A 322 -1.19 -25.69 2.55
C GLU A 322 -1.86 -25.26 3.86
N GLU A 323 -3.18 -25.46 3.96
CA GLU A 323 -3.94 -25.23 5.19
C GLU A 323 -3.46 -26.16 6.31
N THR A 324 -3.32 -27.46 6.03
CA THR A 324 -2.84 -28.44 7.02
C THR A 324 -1.39 -28.21 7.48
N MET A 325 -0.50 -27.73 6.61
CA MET A 325 0.90 -27.45 6.96
C MET A 325 1.14 -26.07 7.61
N PHE A 326 0.12 -25.21 7.66
CA PHE A 326 0.26 -23.83 8.12
C PHE A 326 0.85 -23.73 9.53
N TRP A 327 0.25 -24.46 10.48
CA TRP A 327 0.64 -24.41 11.89
C TRP A 327 2.02 -25.02 12.15
N ASP A 328 2.35 -26.11 11.46
CA ASP A 328 3.68 -26.73 11.54
C ASP A 328 4.79 -25.79 11.06
N THR A 329 4.48 -25.00 10.03
CA THR A 329 5.46 -24.11 9.39
C THR A 329 5.59 -22.77 10.13
N TYR A 330 4.46 -22.17 10.52
CA TYR A 330 4.39 -20.78 10.98
C TYR A 330 3.92 -20.59 12.43
N SER A 331 3.81 -21.67 13.22
CA SER A 331 3.61 -21.57 14.67
C SER A 331 4.55 -20.55 15.32
N ASN A 332 5.85 -20.60 15.01
CA ASN A 332 6.85 -19.66 15.56
C ASN A 332 6.52 -18.18 15.30
N LEU A 333 5.89 -17.86 14.16
CA LEU A 333 5.47 -16.50 13.85
C LEU A 333 4.33 -16.08 14.76
N ILE A 334 3.30 -16.92 14.88
CA ILE A 334 2.14 -16.61 15.72
C ILE A 334 2.54 -16.59 17.20
N ASP A 335 3.40 -17.52 17.62
CA ASP A 335 3.97 -17.57 18.97
C ASP A 335 4.78 -16.31 19.29
N SER A 336 5.46 -15.71 18.31
CA SER A 336 6.19 -14.44 18.51
C SER A 336 5.29 -13.23 18.80
N LEU A 337 3.98 -13.35 18.54
CA LEU A 337 2.96 -12.35 18.89
C LEU A 337 2.33 -12.61 20.27
N LEU A 338 2.61 -13.76 20.89
CA LEU A 338 2.14 -14.06 22.24
C LEU A 338 3.04 -13.37 23.26
N PRO A 339 2.46 -12.78 24.31
CA PRO A 339 3.27 -12.09 25.30
C PRO A 339 3.93 -13.05 26.28
N LYS A 340 4.78 -12.53 27.17
CA LYS A 340 5.29 -13.32 28.31
C LYS A 340 4.16 -13.93 29.15
N LEU A 341 4.45 -15.04 29.83
CA LEU A 341 3.52 -15.66 30.77
C LEU A 341 3.03 -14.64 31.81
N GLY A 342 1.72 -14.64 32.07
CA GLY A 342 1.08 -13.73 33.03
C GLY A 342 0.78 -12.31 32.49
N GLN A 343 1.18 -11.98 31.26
CA GLN A 343 0.79 -10.72 30.62
C GLN A 343 -0.48 -10.86 29.78
N SER A 344 -1.33 -9.83 29.82
CA SER A 344 -2.49 -9.68 28.94
C SER A 344 -2.38 -8.39 28.13
N CYS A 345 -2.85 -8.42 26.89
CA CYS A 345 -2.96 -7.25 26.02
C CYS A 345 -4.42 -6.79 25.96
N ARG A 346 -4.76 -5.85 26.83
CA ARG A 346 -6.12 -5.28 26.91
C ARG A 346 -6.42 -4.27 25.80
N THR A 347 -5.40 -3.76 25.10
CA THR A 347 -5.60 -2.76 24.05
C THR A 347 -6.01 -3.40 22.73
N LEU A 348 -5.60 -4.66 22.49
CA LEU A 348 -5.94 -5.42 21.29
C LEU A 348 -7.43 -5.71 21.26
N ARG A 349 -8.07 -5.35 20.13
CA ARG A 349 -9.51 -5.54 19.87
C ARG A 349 -9.76 -6.43 18.66
N ASN A 350 -8.79 -6.47 17.73
CA ASN A 350 -8.83 -7.33 16.57
C ASN A 350 -7.55 -8.18 16.49
N PHE A 351 -7.71 -9.49 16.42
CA PHE A 351 -6.63 -10.42 16.14
C PHE A 351 -7.08 -11.40 15.07
N GLU A 352 -6.67 -11.14 13.83
CA GLU A 352 -7.03 -11.95 12.68
C GLU A 352 -5.86 -12.84 12.29
N ILE A 353 -6.16 -14.13 12.21
CA ILE A 353 -5.34 -15.19 11.64
C ILE A 353 -6.22 -15.92 10.60
N PRO A 354 -5.65 -16.70 9.67
CA PRO A 354 -6.43 -17.39 8.64
C PRO A 354 -7.56 -18.22 9.20
N SER A 355 -8.79 -17.93 8.79
CA SER A 355 -10.01 -18.61 9.27
C SER A 355 -10.32 -19.92 8.55
N ARG A 356 -9.57 -20.26 7.47
CA ARG A 356 -9.81 -21.45 6.64
C ARG A 356 -8.98 -22.67 7.04
N VAL A 357 -8.01 -22.49 7.93
CA VAL A 357 -7.22 -23.59 8.46
C VAL A 357 -8.05 -24.27 9.55
N GLU A 358 -8.15 -25.61 9.54
CA GLU A 358 -8.67 -26.37 10.68
C GLU A 358 -7.88 -25.98 11.93
N PHE A 359 -8.49 -25.14 12.76
CA PHE A 359 -7.83 -24.53 13.90
C PHE A 359 -8.18 -25.31 15.15
N ASN A 360 -7.25 -26.15 15.61
CA ASN A 360 -7.30 -26.68 16.96
C ASN A 360 -6.31 -25.90 17.82
N ALA A 361 -6.81 -24.92 18.57
CA ALA A 361 -5.96 -24.07 19.39
C ALA A 361 -5.05 -24.85 20.37
N GLU A 362 -5.47 -26.03 20.83
CA GLU A 362 -4.69 -26.85 21.77
C GLU A 362 -3.43 -27.44 21.13
N THR A 363 -3.50 -27.78 19.83
CA THR A 363 -2.40 -28.43 19.11
C THR A 363 -1.63 -27.45 18.22
N SER A 364 -2.30 -26.41 17.72
CA SER A 364 -1.76 -25.46 16.75
C SER A 364 -0.90 -24.35 17.36
N LEU A 365 -1.06 -24.06 18.66
CA LEU A 365 -0.41 -22.93 19.34
C LEU A 365 0.11 -23.34 20.71
N LEU A 366 1.33 -22.91 21.06
CA LEU A 366 1.97 -23.21 22.35
C LEU A 366 1.09 -22.84 23.56
N ARG A 367 0.24 -21.82 23.41
CA ARG A 367 -0.64 -21.28 24.47
C ARG A 367 -2.05 -20.99 23.95
N GLY A 368 -2.54 -21.77 22.98
CA GLY A 368 -3.82 -21.48 22.32
C GLY A 368 -5.01 -21.40 23.28
N THR A 369 -5.09 -22.28 24.28
CA THR A 369 -6.14 -22.28 25.32
C THR A 369 -6.12 -21.03 26.22
N GLN A 370 -4.99 -20.32 26.27
CA GLN A 370 -4.83 -19.09 27.07
C GLN A 370 -5.16 -17.83 26.27
N LEU A 371 -5.41 -17.93 24.95
CA LEU A 371 -5.64 -16.77 24.09
C LEU A 371 -6.78 -15.86 24.58
N PRO A 372 -7.92 -16.37 25.10
CA PRO A 372 -8.94 -15.50 25.66
C PRO A 372 -8.48 -14.69 26.88
N GLU A 373 -7.58 -15.22 27.70
CA GLU A 373 -7.02 -14.49 28.85
C GLU A 373 -5.93 -13.50 28.43
N ILE A 374 -5.13 -13.88 27.43
CA ILE A 374 -4.09 -13.05 26.84
C ILE A 374 -4.71 -11.86 26.10
N PHE A 375 -5.80 -12.08 25.36
CA PHE A 375 -6.48 -11.10 24.52
C PHE A 375 -7.97 -10.94 24.91
N PRO A 376 -8.25 -10.42 26.12
CA PRO A 376 -9.60 -10.42 26.69
C PRO A 376 -10.61 -9.55 25.94
N ASN A 377 -10.14 -8.58 25.15
CA ASN A 377 -10.98 -7.63 24.42
C ASN A 377 -11.11 -7.94 22.93
N VAL A 378 -10.54 -9.06 22.45
CA VAL A 378 -10.75 -9.49 21.07
C VAL A 378 -12.09 -10.23 20.98
N GLY A 379 -12.94 -9.78 20.05
CA GLY A 379 -14.31 -10.27 19.87
C GLY A 379 -14.50 -11.19 18.66
N ASN A 380 -13.40 -11.72 18.11
CA ASN A 380 -13.45 -12.55 16.91
C ASN A 380 -14.06 -13.93 17.23
N LYS A 381 -14.84 -14.48 16.29
CA LYS A 381 -15.62 -15.72 16.48
C LYS A 381 -14.77 -16.84 17.10
N TRP A 382 -13.61 -17.11 16.54
CA TRP A 382 -12.72 -18.19 17.02
C TRP A 382 -12.19 -17.97 18.45
N ILE A 383 -12.01 -16.73 18.91
CA ILE A 383 -11.65 -16.46 20.31
C ILE A 383 -12.85 -16.63 21.23
N ASN A 384 -14.06 -16.30 20.78
CA ASN A 384 -15.28 -16.56 21.53
C ASN A 384 -15.55 -18.06 21.64
N ASP A 385 -15.37 -18.82 20.56
CA ASP A 385 -15.50 -20.28 20.56
C ASP A 385 -14.55 -20.91 21.61
N LEU A 386 -13.31 -20.38 21.74
CA LEU A 386 -12.37 -20.81 22.80
C LEU A 386 -12.77 -20.40 24.22
N ARG A 387 -13.58 -19.35 24.39
CA ARG A 387 -14.13 -18.99 25.71
C ARG A 387 -15.19 -19.99 26.13
N GLU A 388 -16.09 -20.34 25.21
CA GLU A 388 -17.18 -21.28 25.46
C GLU A 388 -16.65 -22.67 25.82
N ILE A 389 -15.60 -23.16 25.13
CA ILE A 389 -14.96 -24.45 25.43
C ILE A 389 -14.34 -24.49 26.84
N LYS A 390 -13.92 -23.35 27.39
CA LYS A 390 -13.25 -23.28 28.69
C LYS A 390 -14.24 -23.22 29.87
N ASP A 391 -15.47 -22.76 29.60
CA ASP A 391 -16.52 -22.64 30.60
C ASP A 391 -17.34 -23.94 30.78
N ASP A 392 -17.11 -24.94 29.92
CA ASP A 392 -17.53 -26.35 30.05
C ASP A 392 -16.48 -27.20 30.78
#